data_AF-A0A9Q8IN39-F1
#
_entry.id   AF-A0A9Q8IN39-F1
#
_cell.length_a   1.000
_cell.length_b   1.000
_cell.length_c   1.000
_cell.angle_alpha   90.00
_cell.angle_beta   90.00
_cell.angle_gamma   90.00
#
_symmetry.space_group_name_H-M   'P 1'
#
loop_
_entity.id
_entity.type
_entity.pdbx_description
1 polymer ?
#
loop_
_entity_poly.entity_id
_entity_poly.type
_entity_poly.pdbx_seq_one_letter_code
_entity_poly.pdbx_strand_id
1 'polypeptide(L)'
;MNKSRGKINTYYYNKHKNNDYNDLLSNMVSKDLDDGIKTANIRILGKYFDQYEKILSKRLFTIIKEGCPLYTKIEIQKVLSNGTKITADLLISYLGHIGNNQHLKIPSKTSKKKTYPIARDICARILQKMDKIAVHEIYSKIKEGCLSYSEKSEALDVLGYCIFHNNSLGTSRLLKTIIKEKNSCNILCKWKSIRALSAFKHNDFVKEYLNSLYIKSNSNEIKSEIKRSLSFII
;
A
#
# COMPACT_ATOMS: atom_id res chain seq x y z
N MET A 1 27.57 -16.00 -6.41
CA MET A 1 26.60 -16.73 -5.56
C MET A 1 25.20 -16.16 -5.78
N ASN A 2 24.26 -16.95 -6.29
CA ASN A 2 22.85 -16.56 -6.30
C ASN A 2 22.35 -16.50 -4.85
N LYS A 3 22.20 -15.30 -4.28
CA LYS A 3 21.58 -15.15 -2.95
C LYS A 3 20.19 -15.82 -2.99
N SER A 4 19.94 -16.71 -2.04
CA SER A 4 18.65 -17.37 -1.87
C SER A 4 17.56 -16.30 -1.87
N ARG A 5 16.48 -16.49 -2.66
CA ARG A 5 15.36 -15.54 -2.69
C ARG A 5 14.52 -15.59 -1.41
N GLY A 6 14.94 -16.38 -0.42
CA GLY A 6 14.23 -16.65 0.83
C GLY A 6 13.05 -17.58 0.68
N LYS A 7 13.08 -18.52 -0.29
CA LYS A 7 12.01 -19.52 -0.43
C LYS A 7 11.86 -20.26 0.90
N ILE A 8 10.61 -20.43 1.36
CA ILE A 8 10.35 -21.01 2.67
C ILE A 8 11.02 -22.38 2.82
N ASN A 9 11.71 -22.59 3.94
CA ASN A 9 12.21 -23.90 4.33
C ASN A 9 11.05 -24.73 4.90
N THR A 10 10.53 -25.67 4.10
CA THR A 10 9.35 -26.48 4.44
C THR A 10 9.63 -27.48 5.55
N TYR A 11 10.84 -28.05 5.60
CA TYR A 11 11.27 -28.94 6.68
C TYR A 11 11.24 -28.21 8.03
N TYR A 12 11.89 -27.03 8.09
CA TYR A 12 11.90 -26.19 9.28
C TYR A 12 10.47 -25.79 9.68
N TYR A 13 9.66 -25.34 8.71
CA TYR A 13 8.26 -24.99 8.97
C TYR A 13 7.49 -26.15 9.61
N ASN A 14 7.56 -27.36 9.04
CA ASN A 14 6.81 -28.51 9.55
C ASN A 14 7.27 -28.95 10.94
N LYS A 15 8.56 -28.82 11.24
CA LYS A 15 9.13 -29.13 12.56
C LYS A 15 8.70 -28.14 13.64
N HIS A 16 8.57 -26.86 13.31
CA HIS A 16 8.38 -25.78 14.29
C HIS A 16 7.00 -25.13 14.28
N LYS A 17 6.09 -25.50 13.37
CA LYS A 17 4.78 -24.85 13.20
C LYS A 17 3.86 -24.91 14.44
N ASN A 18 4.17 -25.77 15.40
CA ASN A 18 3.40 -25.98 16.63
C ASN A 18 4.16 -25.51 17.89
N ASN A 19 5.34 -24.90 17.74
CA ASN A 19 6.08 -24.33 18.88
C ASN A 19 5.33 -23.13 19.44
N ASP A 20 5.51 -22.86 20.74
CA ASP A 20 4.91 -21.71 21.41
C ASP A 20 5.56 -20.39 20.97
N TYR A 21 4.88 -19.28 21.28
CA TYR A 21 5.33 -17.95 20.90
C TYR A 21 6.70 -17.56 21.48
N ASN A 22 6.99 -17.92 22.74
CA ASN A 22 8.21 -17.51 23.42
C ASN A 22 9.44 -18.23 22.85
N ASP A 23 9.29 -19.52 22.55
CA ASP A 23 10.30 -20.34 21.86
C ASP A 23 10.62 -19.79 20.46
N LEU A 24 9.60 -19.26 19.77
CA LEU A 24 9.76 -18.68 18.44
C LEU A 24 10.34 -17.27 18.48
N LEU A 25 10.02 -16.49 19.53
CA LEU A 25 10.47 -15.11 19.68
C LEU A 25 11.96 -15.03 20.00
N SER A 26 12.49 -15.94 20.83
CA SER A 26 13.92 -16.01 21.15
C SER A 26 14.78 -16.29 19.92
N ASN A 27 14.23 -17.03 18.95
CA ASN A 27 14.85 -17.36 17.66
C ASN A 27 14.49 -16.36 16.54
N MET A 28 13.84 -15.24 16.88
CA MET A 28 13.28 -14.34 15.90
C MET A 28 14.38 -13.49 15.25
N VAL A 29 14.77 -13.95 14.06
CA VAL A 29 15.54 -13.21 13.05
C VAL A 29 16.92 -12.80 13.58
N SER A 30 17.68 -13.77 14.08
CA SER A 30 19.13 -13.64 14.07
C SER A 30 19.58 -13.35 12.63
N LYS A 31 20.51 -12.41 12.46
CA LYS A 31 21.07 -12.05 11.15
C LYS A 31 21.65 -13.28 10.44
N ASP A 32 22.13 -14.24 11.22
CA ASP A 32 22.83 -15.44 10.76
C ASP A 32 21.89 -16.57 10.29
N LEU A 33 20.58 -16.44 10.50
CA LEU A 33 19.63 -17.45 10.03
C LEU A 33 19.50 -17.44 8.51
N ASP A 34 19.39 -18.63 7.93
CA ASP A 34 19.02 -18.83 6.52
C ASP A 34 17.72 -18.09 6.19
N ASP A 35 17.66 -17.48 5.01
CA ASP A 35 16.53 -16.67 4.55
C ASP A 35 15.23 -17.50 4.39
N GLY A 36 15.35 -18.79 4.09
CA GLY A 36 14.22 -19.71 4.04
C GLY A 36 13.67 -20.04 5.43
N ILE A 37 14.56 -20.18 6.42
CA ILE A 37 14.19 -20.31 7.85
C ILE A 37 13.54 -19.02 8.36
N LYS A 38 14.08 -17.84 8.06
CA LYS A 38 13.46 -16.55 8.40
C LYS A 38 12.04 -16.46 7.86
N THR A 39 11.84 -16.87 6.61
CA THR A 39 10.51 -16.88 5.98
C THR A 39 9.56 -17.87 6.65
N ALA A 40 10.05 -19.04 7.05
CA ALA A 40 9.26 -20.01 7.82
C ALA A 40 8.85 -19.44 9.19
N ASN A 41 9.79 -18.84 9.93
CA ASN A 41 9.53 -18.22 11.23
C ASN A 41 8.48 -17.13 11.15
N ILE A 42 8.55 -16.25 10.16
CA ILE A 42 7.55 -15.19 9.96
C ILE A 42 6.16 -15.79 9.74
N ARG A 43 6.05 -16.87 8.94
CA ARG A 43 4.77 -17.56 8.74
C ARG A 43 4.22 -18.18 10.03
N ILE A 44 5.08 -18.79 10.85
CA ILE A 44 4.66 -19.41 12.11
C ILE A 44 4.23 -18.33 13.11
N LEU A 45 5.06 -17.29 13.28
CA LEU A 45 4.76 -16.14 14.15
C LEU A 45 3.49 -15.40 13.72
N GLY A 46 3.18 -15.40 12.42
CA GLY A 46 1.93 -14.83 11.89
C GLY A 46 0.66 -15.44 12.49
N LYS A 47 0.71 -16.68 13.02
CA LYS A 47 -0.41 -17.30 13.74
C LYS A 47 -0.73 -16.62 15.07
N TYR A 48 0.26 -15.95 15.66
CA TYR A 48 0.15 -15.23 16.93
C TYR A 48 -0.03 -13.72 16.72
N PHE A 49 -0.27 -13.29 15.48
CA PHE A 49 -0.26 -11.87 15.13
C PHE A 49 -1.33 -11.08 15.87
N ASP A 50 -2.55 -11.61 15.99
CA ASP A 50 -3.65 -10.91 16.67
C ASP A 50 -3.33 -10.65 18.16
N GLN A 51 -2.69 -11.61 18.84
CA GLN A 51 -2.33 -11.50 20.26
C GLN A 51 -1.15 -10.54 20.49
N TYR A 52 -0.20 -10.48 19.55
CA TYR A 52 1.05 -9.73 19.71
C TYR A 52 1.26 -8.66 18.64
N GLU A 53 0.17 -8.12 18.07
CA GLU A 53 0.17 -7.26 16.89
C GLU A 53 1.19 -6.12 17.03
N LYS A 54 1.11 -5.35 18.11
CA LYS A 54 1.98 -4.17 18.32
C LYS A 54 3.47 -4.51 18.24
N ILE A 55 3.88 -5.64 18.83
CA ILE A 55 5.29 -6.05 18.89
C ILE A 55 5.71 -6.64 17.54
N LEU A 56 4.89 -7.54 16.99
CA LEU A 56 5.18 -8.20 15.72
C LEU A 56 5.17 -7.21 14.55
N SER A 57 4.23 -6.26 14.51
CA SER A 57 4.19 -5.23 13.46
C SER A 57 5.46 -4.41 13.42
N LYS A 58 5.96 -3.96 14.58
CA LYS A 58 7.23 -3.24 14.67
C LYS A 58 8.40 -4.09 14.20
N ARG A 59 8.54 -5.31 14.71
CA ARG A 59 9.67 -6.19 14.37
C ARG A 59 9.69 -6.57 12.89
N LEU A 60 8.54 -7.00 12.36
CA LEU A 60 8.41 -7.38 10.95
C LEU A 60 8.63 -6.18 10.02
N PHE A 61 8.17 -5.00 10.42
CA PHE A 61 8.43 -3.78 9.67
C PHE A 61 9.92 -3.39 9.66
N THR A 62 10.62 -3.53 10.78
CA THR A 62 12.08 -3.32 10.85
C THR A 62 12.82 -4.20 9.83
N ILE A 63 12.42 -5.47 9.68
CA ILE A 63 13.01 -6.40 8.68
C ILE A 63 12.77 -5.91 7.25
N ILE A 64 11.59 -5.34 6.95
CA ILE A 64 11.34 -4.73 5.64
C ILE A 64 12.27 -3.52 5.42
N LYS A 65 12.43 -2.67 6.44
CA LYS A 65 13.23 -1.44 6.38
C LYS A 65 14.71 -1.72 6.16
N GLU A 66 15.26 -2.71 6.86
CA GLU A 66 16.66 -3.14 6.72
C GLU A 66 16.93 -3.84 5.38
N GLY A 67 15.87 -4.32 4.72
CA GLY A 67 15.94 -5.04 3.46
C GLY A 67 15.94 -6.55 3.68
N CYS A 68 14.98 -7.22 3.04
CA CYS A 68 14.84 -8.67 3.10
C CYS A 68 14.60 -9.28 1.71
N PRO A 69 14.88 -10.58 1.54
CA PRO A 69 14.63 -11.31 0.30
C PRO A 69 13.16 -11.27 -0.13
N LEU A 70 12.92 -11.54 -1.41
CA LEU A 70 11.59 -11.42 -2.01
C LEU A 70 10.51 -12.23 -1.27
N TYR A 71 10.76 -13.51 -1.02
CA TYR A 71 9.75 -14.38 -0.40
C TYR A 71 9.52 -14.04 1.08
N THR A 72 10.57 -13.64 1.79
CA THR A 72 10.48 -13.10 3.15
C THR A 72 9.59 -11.85 3.17
N LYS A 73 9.84 -10.91 2.26
CA LYS A 73 9.04 -9.68 2.12
C LYS A 73 7.58 -9.97 1.78
N ILE A 74 7.30 -10.97 0.94
CA ILE A 74 5.94 -11.38 0.61
C ILE A 74 5.24 -11.94 1.85
N GLU A 75 5.93 -12.75 2.65
CA GLU A 75 5.36 -13.33 3.86
C GLU A 75 5.08 -12.27 4.92
N ILE A 76 6.00 -11.32 5.13
CA ILE A 76 5.77 -10.18 6.02
C ILE A 76 4.54 -9.39 5.58
N GLN A 77 4.42 -9.08 4.28
CA GLN A 77 3.25 -8.37 3.77
C GLN A 77 1.96 -9.12 4.10
N LYS A 78 1.92 -10.45 3.97
CA LYS A 78 0.73 -11.24 4.32
C LYS A 78 0.37 -11.09 5.79
N VAL A 79 1.35 -11.21 6.69
CA VAL A 79 1.11 -11.09 8.14
C VAL A 79 0.63 -9.68 8.49
N LEU A 80 1.34 -8.64 8.06
CA LEU A 80 0.98 -7.25 8.37
C LEU A 80 -0.37 -6.81 7.77
N SER A 81 -0.82 -7.44 6.68
CA SER A 81 -2.12 -7.14 6.08
C SER A 81 -3.31 -7.53 6.96
N ASN A 82 -3.11 -8.41 7.95
CA ASN A 82 -4.15 -8.83 8.89
C ASN A 82 -4.28 -7.88 10.09
N GLY A 83 -3.52 -6.78 10.12
CA GLY A 83 -3.46 -5.89 11.27
C GLY A 83 -4.70 -5.03 11.45
N THR A 84 -4.81 -4.46 12.65
CA THR A 84 -5.82 -3.48 12.99
C THR A 84 -5.33 -2.06 12.69
N LYS A 85 -6.00 -1.06 13.28
CA LYS A 85 -5.57 0.33 13.30
C LYS A 85 -4.10 0.48 13.75
N ILE A 86 -3.61 -0.33 14.69
CA ILE A 86 -2.24 -0.24 15.20
C ILE A 86 -1.23 -0.44 14.06
N THR A 87 -1.41 -1.48 13.26
CA THR A 87 -0.55 -1.75 12.11
C THR A 87 -0.75 -0.73 10.99
N ALA A 88 -1.99 -0.28 10.75
CA ALA A 88 -2.27 0.73 9.74
C ALA A 88 -1.57 2.05 10.06
N ASP A 89 -1.64 2.52 11.30
CA ASP A 89 -0.97 3.74 11.78
C ASP A 89 0.54 3.67 11.58
N LEU A 90 1.15 2.52 11.93
CA LEU A 90 2.58 2.28 11.71
C LEU A 90 2.92 2.37 10.23
N LEU A 91 2.17 1.71 9.35
CA LEU A 91 2.47 1.70 7.91
C LEU A 91 2.27 3.09 7.28
N ILE A 92 1.25 3.83 7.71
CA ILE A 92 0.96 5.17 7.20
C ILE A 92 2.10 6.14 7.51
N SER A 93 2.69 6.08 8.72
CA SER A 93 3.81 6.95 9.10
C SER A 93 5.11 6.70 8.31
N TYR A 94 5.14 5.68 7.46
CA TYR A 94 6.28 5.35 6.60
C TYR A 94 5.93 5.36 5.11
N LEU A 95 4.73 5.83 4.72
CA LEU A 95 4.34 5.94 3.32
C LEU A 95 5.29 6.86 2.56
N GLY A 96 5.87 6.36 1.47
CA GLY A 96 6.78 7.14 0.65
C GLY A 96 8.19 7.29 1.21
N HIS A 97 8.53 6.56 2.29
CA HIS A 97 9.82 6.67 2.98
C HIS A 97 10.66 5.38 2.94
N ILE A 98 10.14 4.28 2.40
CA ILE A 98 10.83 2.97 2.41
C ILE A 98 11.21 2.53 1.00
N GLY A 99 12.52 2.35 0.77
CA GLY A 99 13.07 1.99 -0.53
C GLY A 99 12.98 3.14 -1.54
N ASN A 100 13.30 2.84 -2.80
CA ASN A 100 13.49 3.85 -3.86
C ASN A 100 12.58 3.61 -5.09
N ASN A 101 11.47 2.89 -4.90
CA ASN A 101 10.60 2.46 -6.01
C ASN A 101 9.46 3.43 -6.32
N GLN A 102 9.24 4.43 -5.48
CA GLN A 102 8.16 5.40 -5.56
C GLN A 102 8.31 6.32 -6.77
N HIS A 103 7.22 6.96 -7.15
CA HIS A 103 7.28 7.97 -8.21
C HIS A 103 7.88 9.25 -7.65
N LEU A 104 8.97 9.73 -8.26
CA LEU A 104 9.54 11.06 -7.97
C LEU A 104 8.96 12.14 -8.90
N LYS A 105 8.40 11.71 -10.04
CA LYS A 105 7.74 12.56 -11.04
C LYS A 105 6.63 11.80 -11.75
N ILE A 106 5.74 12.52 -12.43
CA ILE A 106 4.73 11.89 -13.29
C ILE A 106 5.44 11.09 -14.39
N PRO A 107 5.08 9.82 -14.63
CA PRO A 107 5.62 9.04 -15.73
C PRO A 107 5.32 9.67 -17.09
N SER A 108 6.27 9.63 -18.02
CA SER A 108 6.06 10.10 -19.39
C SER A 108 5.05 9.27 -20.18
N LYS A 109 4.84 8.01 -19.77
CA LYS A 109 3.86 7.09 -20.34
C LYS A 109 2.91 6.60 -19.27
N THR A 110 1.61 6.68 -19.55
CA THR A 110 0.56 6.12 -18.70
C THR A 110 0.53 4.61 -18.78
N SER A 111 0.08 3.99 -17.70
CA SER A 111 -0.12 2.54 -17.63
C SER A 111 -1.21 2.10 -18.61
N LYS A 112 -0.93 1.09 -19.44
CA LYS A 112 -1.90 0.43 -20.33
C LYS A 112 -2.68 -0.70 -19.65
N LYS A 113 -2.45 -0.95 -18.35
CA LYS A 113 -3.14 -2.02 -17.64
C LYS A 113 -4.64 -1.74 -17.55
N LYS A 114 -5.46 -2.78 -17.72
CA LYS A 114 -6.93 -2.74 -17.58
C LYS A 114 -7.41 -2.85 -16.12
N THR A 115 -6.50 -2.71 -15.16
CA THR A 115 -6.81 -2.74 -13.72
C THR A 115 -6.18 -1.52 -13.05
N TYR A 116 -6.67 -1.18 -11.86
CA TYR A 116 -6.04 -0.13 -11.06
C TYR A 116 -4.57 -0.49 -10.77
N PRO A 117 -3.62 0.45 -10.89
CA PRO A 117 -2.21 0.17 -10.64
C PRO A 117 -1.94 -0.24 -9.18
N ILE A 118 -1.17 -1.30 -9.00
CA ILE A 118 -0.66 -1.70 -7.67
C ILE A 118 0.33 -0.64 -7.19
N ALA A 119 0.31 -0.34 -5.88
CA ALA A 119 1.25 0.62 -5.30
C ALA A 119 2.71 0.18 -5.44
N ARG A 120 3.58 1.16 -5.72
CA ARG A 120 5.04 0.95 -5.80
C ARG A 120 5.69 0.97 -4.43
N ASP A 121 5.16 1.81 -3.53
CA ASP A 121 5.51 1.85 -2.13
C ASP A 121 5.08 0.56 -1.42
N ILE A 122 5.94 0.05 -0.53
CA ILE A 122 5.71 -1.22 0.17
C ILE A 122 4.66 -1.08 1.26
N CYS A 123 4.64 0.04 1.99
CA CYS A 123 3.65 0.32 3.02
C CYS A 123 2.26 0.44 2.38
N ALA A 124 2.18 1.19 1.27
CA ALA A 124 0.95 1.31 0.49
C ALA A 124 0.45 -0.05 -0.01
N ARG A 125 1.35 -0.94 -0.46
CA ARG A 125 0.96 -2.28 -0.91
C ARG A 125 0.39 -3.16 0.20
N ILE A 126 0.87 -2.99 1.44
CA ILE A 126 0.30 -3.69 2.61
C ILE A 126 -1.05 -3.07 2.96
N LEU A 127 -1.12 -1.75 3.06
CA LEU A 127 -2.37 -1.03 3.35
C LEU A 127 -3.48 -1.33 2.34
N GLN A 128 -3.16 -1.49 1.06
CA GLN A 128 -4.11 -1.91 0.01
C GLN A 128 -4.82 -3.23 0.33
N LYS A 129 -4.20 -4.12 1.11
CA LYS A 129 -4.77 -5.41 1.53
C LYS A 129 -5.54 -5.33 2.85
N MET A 130 -5.34 -4.27 3.64
CA MET A 130 -6.09 -3.99 4.87
C MET A 130 -7.47 -3.35 4.56
N ASP A 131 -7.73 -3.03 3.29
CA ASP A 131 -9.02 -2.61 2.73
C ASP A 131 -9.70 -1.48 3.54
N LYS A 132 -10.85 -1.76 4.16
CA LYS A 132 -11.66 -0.78 4.92
C LYS A 132 -10.88 -0.09 6.03
N ILE A 133 -10.00 -0.80 6.75
CA ILE A 133 -9.22 -0.24 7.85
C ILE A 133 -8.28 0.84 7.29
N ALA A 134 -7.55 0.53 6.23
CA ALA A 134 -6.65 1.49 5.61
C ALA A 134 -7.39 2.71 5.04
N VAL A 135 -8.54 2.51 4.39
CA VAL A 135 -9.35 3.63 3.88
C VAL A 135 -9.80 4.56 5.01
N HIS A 136 -10.26 4.01 6.12
CA HIS A 136 -10.70 4.80 7.27
C HIS A 136 -9.57 5.65 7.87
N GLU A 137 -8.44 5.00 8.19
CA GLU A 137 -7.31 5.66 8.83
C GLU A 137 -6.65 6.71 7.92
N ILE A 138 -6.48 6.42 6.64
CA ILE A 138 -5.95 7.38 5.66
C ILE A 138 -6.89 8.58 5.51
N TYR A 139 -8.20 8.35 5.39
CA TYR A 139 -9.17 9.43 5.27
C TYR A 139 -9.11 10.36 6.49
N SER A 140 -9.04 9.82 7.71
CA SER A 140 -8.92 10.61 8.94
C SER A 140 -7.67 11.49 8.92
N LYS A 141 -6.50 10.90 8.65
CA LYS A 141 -5.22 11.64 8.65
C LYS A 141 -5.11 12.69 7.55
N ILE A 142 -5.70 12.45 6.37
CA ILE A 142 -5.78 13.49 5.32
C ILE A 142 -6.65 14.66 5.80
N LYS A 143 -7.79 14.37 6.44
CA LYS A 143 -8.72 15.39 6.94
C LYS A 143 -8.10 16.22 8.06
N GLU A 144 -7.36 15.58 8.96
CA GLU A 144 -6.63 16.22 10.07
C GLU A 144 -5.40 17.01 9.59
N GLY A 145 -4.96 16.82 8.35
CA GLY A 145 -3.79 17.51 7.80
C GLY A 145 -2.46 16.96 8.30
N CYS A 146 -2.45 15.73 8.82
CA CYS A 146 -1.27 15.13 9.46
C CYS A 146 -0.27 14.48 8.48
N LEU A 147 -0.60 14.41 7.18
CA LEU A 147 0.26 13.75 6.18
C LEU A 147 1.09 14.76 5.40
N SER A 148 2.39 14.47 5.28
CA SER A 148 3.28 15.11 4.32
C SER A 148 2.83 14.85 2.87
N TYR A 149 3.39 15.59 1.91
CA TYR A 149 3.09 15.34 0.50
C TYR A 149 3.55 13.96 0.00
N SER A 150 4.65 13.44 0.53
CA SER A 150 5.14 12.10 0.16
C SER A 150 4.13 11.04 0.60
N GLU A 151 3.77 11.05 1.89
CA GLU A 151 2.81 10.12 2.47
C GLU A 151 1.45 10.23 1.78
N LYS A 152 0.97 11.46 1.58
CA LYS A 152 -0.31 11.72 0.91
C LYS A 152 -0.34 11.18 -0.51
N SER A 153 0.76 11.33 -1.25
CA SER A 153 0.83 10.81 -2.62
C SER A 153 0.66 9.28 -2.63
N GLU A 154 1.35 8.54 -1.76
CA GLU A 154 1.20 7.08 -1.69
C GLU A 154 -0.15 6.67 -1.07
N ALA A 155 -0.69 7.44 -0.14
CA ALA A 155 -2.02 7.24 0.43
C ALA A 155 -3.14 7.33 -0.63
N LEU A 156 -3.04 8.25 -1.58
CA LEU A 156 -4.00 8.35 -2.70
C LEU A 156 -3.99 7.09 -3.59
N ASP A 157 -2.83 6.43 -3.75
CA ASP A 157 -2.74 5.15 -4.45
C ASP A 157 -3.42 4.01 -3.67
N VAL A 158 -3.37 4.04 -2.33
CA VAL A 158 -4.12 3.10 -1.48
C VAL A 158 -5.62 3.33 -1.64
N LEU A 159 -6.08 4.58 -1.46
CA LEU A 159 -7.51 4.91 -1.54
C LEU A 159 -8.11 4.50 -2.88
N GLY A 160 -7.50 4.90 -4.00
CA GLY A 160 -8.02 4.55 -5.31
C GLY A 160 -8.02 3.04 -5.58
N TYR A 161 -7.01 2.30 -5.10
CA TYR A 161 -6.98 0.85 -5.24
C TYR A 161 -8.11 0.18 -4.45
N CYS A 162 -8.27 0.50 -3.16
CA CYS A 162 -9.32 -0.11 -2.34
C CYS A 162 -10.71 0.21 -2.88
N ILE A 163 -10.98 1.46 -3.28
CA ILE A 163 -12.27 1.83 -3.88
C ILE A 163 -12.51 1.08 -5.19
N PHE A 164 -11.49 0.94 -6.05
CA PHE A 164 -11.64 0.29 -7.36
C PHE A 164 -11.99 -1.20 -7.23
N HIS A 165 -11.48 -1.85 -6.17
CA HIS A 165 -11.70 -3.26 -5.88
C HIS A 165 -12.90 -3.50 -4.95
N ASN A 166 -13.33 -2.49 -4.19
CA ASN A 166 -14.49 -2.51 -3.31
C ASN A 166 -15.23 -1.16 -3.40
N ASN A 167 -16.13 -1.04 -4.38
CA ASN A 167 -16.85 0.21 -4.68
C ASN A 167 -17.61 0.79 -3.47
N SER A 168 -18.02 -0.05 -2.50
CA SER A 168 -18.74 0.39 -1.29
C SER A 168 -17.94 1.35 -0.41
N LEU A 169 -16.61 1.35 -0.53
CA LEU A 169 -15.71 2.25 0.19
C LEU A 169 -15.69 3.67 -0.40
N GLY A 170 -16.14 3.84 -1.65
CA GLY A 170 -16.16 5.10 -2.39
C GLY A 170 -17.26 6.07 -1.94
N THR A 171 -17.22 6.54 -0.70
CA THR A 171 -18.22 7.48 -0.18
C THR A 171 -18.10 8.88 -0.80
N SER A 172 -19.20 9.65 -0.76
CA SER A 172 -19.20 11.07 -1.19
C SER A 172 -18.20 11.93 -0.41
N ARG A 173 -17.96 11.62 0.87
CA ARG A 173 -16.95 12.29 1.71
C ARG A 173 -15.54 12.00 1.19
N LEU A 174 -15.25 10.75 0.84
CA LEU A 174 -13.95 10.36 0.31
C LEU A 174 -13.71 10.95 -1.08
N LEU A 175 -14.73 10.99 -1.93
CA LEU A 175 -14.68 11.66 -3.23
C LEU A 175 -14.30 13.14 -3.09
N LYS A 176 -14.98 13.87 -2.19
CA LYS A 176 -14.67 15.29 -1.91
C LYS A 176 -13.23 15.47 -1.43
N THR A 177 -12.74 14.59 -0.57
CA THR A 177 -11.34 14.61 -0.11
C THR A 177 -10.37 14.41 -1.27
N ILE A 178 -10.60 13.42 -2.15
CA ILE A 178 -9.73 13.16 -3.30
C ILE A 178 -9.75 14.35 -4.28
N ILE A 179 -10.91 14.96 -4.53
CA ILE A 179 -11.04 16.16 -5.37
C ILE A 179 -10.26 17.35 -4.79
N LYS A 180 -10.29 17.54 -3.47
CA LYS A 180 -9.50 18.60 -2.82
C LYS A 180 -8.00 18.43 -3.11
N GLU A 181 -7.50 17.20 -3.07
CA GLU A 181 -6.09 16.90 -3.32
C GLU A 181 -5.66 17.08 -4.79
N LYS A 182 -6.60 17.11 -5.74
CA LYS A 182 -6.29 17.51 -7.13
C LYS A 182 -5.82 18.96 -7.23
N ASN A 183 -6.18 19.81 -6.27
CA ASN A 183 -5.70 21.19 -6.21
C ASN A 183 -4.41 21.35 -5.36
N SER A 184 -3.78 20.25 -4.95
CA SER A 184 -2.49 20.28 -4.25
C SER A 184 -1.41 20.98 -5.08
N CYS A 185 -0.52 21.72 -4.41
CA CYS A 185 0.67 22.27 -5.03
C CYS A 185 1.69 21.18 -5.39
N ASN A 186 1.61 20.02 -4.73
CA ASN A 186 2.44 18.87 -5.06
C ASN A 186 1.89 18.14 -6.31
N ILE A 187 2.73 18.06 -7.34
CA ILE A 187 2.36 17.51 -8.65
C ILE A 187 1.99 16.02 -8.60
N LEU A 188 2.61 15.24 -7.71
CA LEU A 188 2.29 13.82 -7.54
C LEU A 188 0.95 13.63 -6.85
N CYS A 189 0.63 14.43 -5.82
CA CYS A 189 -0.70 14.42 -5.20
C CYS A 189 -1.80 14.77 -6.22
N LYS A 190 -1.55 15.77 -7.06
CA LYS A 190 -2.47 16.14 -8.16
C LYS A 190 -2.66 15.01 -9.17
N TRP A 191 -1.58 14.38 -9.63
CA TRP A 191 -1.66 13.27 -10.56
C TRP A 191 -2.34 12.04 -9.94
N LYS A 192 -2.00 11.70 -8.70
CA LYS A 192 -2.52 10.53 -8.00
C LYS A 192 -3.97 10.68 -7.54
N SER A 193 -4.42 11.90 -7.28
CA SER A 193 -5.86 12.16 -7.05
C SER A 193 -6.67 11.94 -8.32
N ILE A 194 -6.21 12.42 -9.48
CA ILE A 194 -6.85 12.12 -10.78
C ILE A 194 -6.93 10.61 -11.01
N ARG A 195 -5.82 9.91 -10.76
CA ARG A 195 -5.77 8.45 -10.82
C ARG A 195 -6.76 7.80 -9.85
N ALA A 196 -6.85 8.26 -8.61
CA ALA A 196 -7.79 7.73 -7.62
C ALA A 196 -9.27 7.99 -8.01
N LEU A 197 -9.57 9.08 -8.71
CA LEU A 197 -10.92 9.33 -9.24
C LEU A 197 -11.38 8.25 -10.22
N SER A 198 -10.47 7.58 -10.93
CA SER A 198 -10.81 6.43 -11.80
C SER A 198 -11.43 5.24 -11.07
N ALA A 199 -11.37 5.22 -9.73
CA ALA A 199 -11.98 4.18 -8.91
C ALA A 199 -13.50 4.33 -8.74
N PHE A 200 -14.06 5.52 -8.95
CA PHE A 200 -15.49 5.80 -8.83
C PHE A 200 -16.22 5.44 -10.13
N LYS A 201 -16.38 4.13 -10.38
CA LYS A 201 -17.04 3.59 -11.57
C LYS A 201 -18.51 4.03 -11.65
N HIS A 202 -19.01 4.23 -12.87
CA HIS A 202 -20.40 4.64 -13.14
C HIS A 202 -20.83 5.91 -12.36
N ASN A 203 -19.90 6.84 -12.12
CA ASN A 203 -20.18 8.11 -11.47
C ASN A 203 -20.13 9.26 -12.48
N ASP A 204 -21.30 9.72 -12.92
CA ASP A 204 -21.42 10.75 -13.95
C ASP A 204 -20.75 12.07 -13.55
N PHE A 205 -20.89 12.47 -12.28
CA PHE A 205 -20.20 13.65 -11.78
C PHE A 205 -18.68 13.53 -11.92
N VAL A 206 -18.09 12.38 -11.58
CA VAL A 206 -16.64 12.18 -11.73
C VAL A 206 -16.23 12.18 -13.20
N LYS A 207 -17.04 11.59 -14.08
CA LYS A 207 -16.82 11.59 -15.54
C LYS A 207 -16.82 13.02 -16.10
N GLU A 208 -17.85 13.80 -15.80
CA GLU A 208 -17.96 15.21 -16.21
C GLU A 208 -16.83 16.05 -15.63
N TYR A 209 -16.51 15.86 -14.36
CA TYR A 209 -15.42 16.54 -13.69
C TYR A 209 -14.08 16.28 -14.40
N LEU A 210 -13.76 15.02 -14.70
CA LEU A 210 -12.53 14.65 -15.42
C LEU A 210 -12.51 15.20 -16.85
N ASN A 211 -13.63 15.18 -17.58
CA ASN A 211 -13.73 15.81 -18.91
C ASN A 211 -13.46 17.31 -18.84
N SER A 212 -14.02 18.01 -17.84
CA SER A 212 -13.75 19.43 -17.63
C SER A 212 -12.27 19.71 -17.33
N LEU A 213 -11.62 18.84 -16.55
CA LEU A 213 -10.19 18.92 -16.27
C LEU A 213 -9.34 18.65 -17.50
N TYR A 214 -9.78 17.75 -18.38
CA TYR A 214 -9.09 17.45 -19.62
C TYR A 214 -8.98 18.69 -20.51
N ILE A 215 -10.08 19.42 -20.67
CA ILE A 215 -10.15 20.65 -21.48
C ILE A 215 -9.24 21.74 -20.89
N LYS A 216 -9.26 21.90 -19.56
CA LYS A 216 -8.51 22.96 -18.85
C LYS A 216 -7.01 22.65 -18.66
N SER A 217 -6.60 21.40 -18.78
CA SER A 217 -5.20 21.02 -18.53
C SER A 217 -4.30 21.47 -19.68
N ASN A 218 -3.10 21.96 -19.35
CA ASN A 218 -2.04 22.22 -20.32
C ASN A 218 -0.93 21.14 -20.31
N SER A 219 -0.94 20.22 -19.34
CA SER A 219 0.04 19.13 -19.26
C SER A 219 -0.43 17.90 -20.02
N ASN A 220 0.42 17.40 -20.91
CA ASN A 220 0.19 16.19 -21.69
C ASN A 220 0.13 14.94 -20.80
N GLU A 221 0.96 14.88 -19.75
CA GLU A 221 0.99 13.78 -18.79
C GLU A 221 -0.32 13.71 -18.00
N ILE A 222 -0.81 14.87 -17.54
CA ILE A 222 -2.11 14.97 -16.86
C ILE A 222 -3.25 14.62 -17.81
N LYS A 223 -3.25 15.12 -19.05
CA LYS A 223 -4.25 14.74 -20.07
C LYS A 223 -4.26 13.24 -20.33
N SER A 224 -3.09 12.63 -20.41
CA SER A 224 -2.93 11.19 -20.61
C SER A 224 -3.49 10.41 -19.41
N GLU A 225 -3.21 10.85 -18.18
CA GLU A 225 -3.78 10.22 -16.98
C GLU A 225 -5.30 10.37 -16.92
N ILE A 226 -5.84 11.52 -17.32
CA ILE A 226 -7.29 11.74 -17.37
C ILE A 226 -7.93 10.79 -18.40
N LYS A 227 -7.37 10.67 -19.61
CA LYS A 227 -7.85 9.71 -20.62
C LYS A 227 -7.86 8.27 -20.08
N ARG A 228 -6.77 7.87 -19.42
CA ARG A 228 -6.66 6.56 -18.76
C ARG A 228 -7.72 6.41 -17.66
N SER A 229 -7.97 7.45 -16.88
CA SER A 229 -8.93 7.42 -15.77
C SER A 229 -10.37 7.28 -16.27
N LEU A 230 -10.73 8.01 -17.34
CA LEU A 230 -12.04 7.94 -17.99
C LEU A 230 -12.34 6.55 -18.56
N SER A 231 -11.35 5.79 -19.02
CA SER A 231 -11.59 4.42 -19.52
C SER A 231 -12.03 3.43 -18.44
N PHE A 232 -11.97 3.79 -17.14
CA PHE A 232 -12.46 2.97 -16.03
C PHE A 232 -13.83 3.39 -15.49
N ILE A 233 -14.34 4.55 -15.90
CA ILE A 233 -15.58 5.12 -15.34
C ILE A 233 -16.81 4.72 -16.18
N ILE A 234 -16.59 4.02 -17.29
CA ILE A 234 -17.63 3.44 -18.16
C ILE A 234 -18.57 2.57 -17.34
#